data_AF-A0A7K2NZD4-F1
#
_entry.id   AF-A0A7K2NZD4-F1
#
_cell.length_a   1.000
_cell.length_b   1.000
_cell.length_c   1.000
_cell.angle_alpha   90.00
_cell.angle_beta   90.00
_cell.angle_gamma   90.00
#
_symmetry.space_group_name_H-M   'P 1'
#
loop_
_entity.id
_entity.type
_entity.pdbx_description
1 polymer ?
#
loop_
_entity_poly.entity_id
_entity_poly.type
_entity_poly.pdbx_seq_one_letter_code
_entity_poly.pdbx_strand_id
1 'polypeptide(L)' 'MAHSAMAGSGWGTTEGDDPLQTAVWRLRSRGCWADAAALLEPVTADTALQRTALLVERCLYTEQGWAEAEDALRTA' A
#
# COMPACT_ATOMS: atom_id res chain seq x y z
N MET A 1 3.52 -26.21 -11.21
CA MET A 1 3.56 -25.15 -10.19
C MET A 1 3.81 -23.83 -10.89
N ALA A 2 2.76 -23.05 -11.12
CA ALA A 2 2.87 -21.77 -11.82
C ALA A 2 3.38 -20.72 -10.83
N HIS A 3 4.65 -20.37 -10.96
CA HIS A 3 5.32 -19.28 -10.28
C HIS A 3 4.89 -17.99 -10.96
N SER A 4 3.76 -17.42 -10.52
CA SER A 4 3.24 -16.19 -11.10
C SER A 4 4.15 -15.03 -10.73
N ALA A 5 4.88 -14.58 -11.75
CA ALA A 5 5.75 -13.44 -11.80
C ALA A 5 4.96 -12.13 -11.61
N MET A 6 4.85 -11.65 -10.37
CA MET A 6 4.66 -10.22 -10.07
C MET A 6 5.46 -9.87 -8.80
N ALA A 7 6.77 -10.12 -8.85
CA ALA A 7 7.74 -9.52 -7.93
C ALA A 7 8.02 -8.07 -8.37
N GLY A 8 7.00 -7.22 -8.28
CA GLY A 8 7.14 -5.77 -8.38
C GLY A 8 7.01 -5.20 -6.97
N SER A 9 8.08 -4.61 -6.45
CA SER A 9 8.19 -3.97 -5.13
C SER A 9 7.72 -4.80 -3.92
N GLY A 10 8.60 -5.72 -3.49
CA GLY A 10 8.94 -6.07 -2.10
C GLY A 10 7.89 -6.60 -1.12
N TRP A 11 6.63 -6.76 -1.47
CA TRP A 11 5.57 -7.21 -0.54
C TRP A 11 4.97 -8.51 -1.07
N GLY A 12 5.76 -9.59 -1.01
CA GLY A 12 5.36 -10.94 -1.42
C GLY A 12 5.05 -11.80 -0.20
N THR A 13 3.81 -12.27 -0.10
CA THR A 13 3.36 -13.04 1.07
C THR A 13 3.85 -14.48 1.04
N THR A 14 4.69 -14.84 2.02
CA THR A 14 5.03 -16.25 2.32
C THR A 14 4.21 -16.70 3.54
N GLU A 15 3.99 -18.01 3.72
CA GLU A 15 3.41 -18.57 4.95
C GLU A 15 4.26 -18.13 6.16
N GLY A 16 3.80 -17.12 6.91
CA GLY A 16 4.57 -16.42 7.94
C GLY A 16 4.48 -14.88 7.88
N ASP A 17 3.86 -14.32 6.83
CA ASP A 17 3.70 -12.87 6.70
C ASP A 17 2.77 -12.27 7.75
N ASP A 18 3.13 -11.05 8.17
CA ASP A 18 2.34 -10.21 9.07
C ASP A 18 0.87 -10.12 8.59
N PRO A 19 -0.12 -10.45 9.45
CA PRO A 19 -1.54 -10.38 9.09
C PRO A 19 -1.95 -8.99 8.58
N LEU A 20 -1.33 -7.91 9.06
CA LEU A 20 -1.54 -6.56 8.55
C LEU A 20 -1.10 -6.45 7.09
N GLN A 21 0.09 -6.94 6.76
CA GLN A 21 0.63 -6.89 5.40
C GLN A 21 -0.20 -7.74 4.42
N THR A 22 -0.69 -8.89 4.88
CA THR A 22 -1.63 -9.71 4.11
C THR A 22 -2.94 -8.97 3.83
N ALA A 23 -3.49 -8.24 4.81
CA ALA A 23 -4.70 -7.45 4.64
C ALA A 23 -4.50 -6.27 3.68
N VAL A 24 -3.38 -5.53 3.82
CA VAL A 24 -3.00 -4.43 2.91
C VAL A 24 -2.87 -4.93 1.49
N TRP A 25 -2.18 -6.05 1.28
CA TRP A 25 -2.03 -6.67 -0.03
C TRP A 25 -3.40 -7.02 -0.65
N ARG A 26 -4.28 -7.69 0.11
CA ARG A 26 -5.62 -8.06 -0.37
C ARG A 26 -6.47 -6.86 -0.76
N LEU A 27 -6.43 -5.77 0.01
CA LEU A 27 -7.19 -4.55 -0.27
C LEU A 27 -6.64 -3.82 -1.51
N ARG A 28 -5.30 -3.70 -1.61
CA ARG A 28 -4.63 -3.13 -2.79
C ARG A 28 -5.02 -3.87 -4.07
N SER A 29 -4.97 -5.21 -4.07
CA SER A 29 -5.35 -6.02 -5.24
C SER A 29 -6.82 -5.86 -5.67
N ARG A 30 -7.69 -5.37 -4.79
CA ARG A 30 -9.11 -5.10 -5.08
C ARG A 30 -9.38 -3.65 -5.47
N GLY A 31 -8.37 -2.78 -5.49
CA GLY A 31 -8.51 -1.34 -5.69
C GLY A 31 -9.05 -0.59 -4.47
N CYS A 32 -9.09 -1.22 -3.30
CA CYS A 32 -9.50 -0.59 -2.04
C CYS A 32 -8.30 0.15 -1.39
N TRP A 33 -7.66 1.07 -2.13
CA TRP A 33 -6.43 1.74 -1.68
C TRP A 33 -6.61 2.59 -0.42
N ALA A 34 -7.74 3.29 -0.29
CA ALA A 34 -8.03 4.13 0.88
C ALA A 34 -8.17 3.27 2.16
N ASP A 35 -8.87 2.14 2.06
CA ASP A 35 -8.99 1.19 3.17
C ASP A 35 -7.64 0.58 3.53
N ALA A 36 -6.83 0.22 2.53
CA ALA A 36 -5.48 -0.30 2.75
C ALA A 36 -4.58 0.74 3.45
N ALA A 37 -4.67 2.01 3.04
CA ALA A 37 -3.94 3.11 3.66
C ALA A 37 -4.42 3.40 5.10
N ALA A 38 -5.71 3.23 5.39
CA ALA A 38 -6.27 3.40 6.73
C ALA A 38 -5.78 2.35 7.73
N LEU A 39 -5.45 1.14 7.27
CA LEU A 39 -4.83 0.11 8.12
C LEU A 39 -3.38 0.45 8.51
N LEU A 40 -2.70 1.29 7.72
CA LEU A 40 -1.34 1.75 7.99
C LEU A 40 -1.39 3.08 8.74
N GLU A 41 -1.51 2.98 10.06
CA GLU A 41 -1.36 4.14 10.92
C GLU A 41 0.13 4.58 10.91
N PRO A 42 0.45 5.86 10.63
CA PRO A 42 1.81 6.32 10.38
C PRO A 42 2.59 6.52 11.69
N VAL A 43 2.73 5.45 12.47
CA VAL A 43 3.46 5.45 13.75
C VAL A 43 4.97 5.33 13.57
N THR A 44 5.40 4.84 12.40
CA THR A 44 6.81 4.76 11.99
C THR A 44 6.99 5.32 10.58
N ALA A 45 8.20 5.76 10.25
CA ALA A 45 8.53 6.21 8.89
C ALA A 45 8.20 5.14 7.84
N ASP A 46 8.47 3.86 8.13
CA ASP A 46 8.17 2.75 7.20
C ASP A 46 6.67 2.61 6.93
N THR A 47 5.84 2.68 7.97
CA THR A 47 4.37 2.59 7.82
C THR A 47 3.80 3.83 7.12
N ALA A 48 4.36 5.02 7.38
CA ALA A 48 3.98 6.27 6.74
C ALA A 48 4.35 6.30 5.24
N LEU A 49 5.54 5.81 4.88
CA LEU A 49 5.97 5.67 3.48
C LEU A 49 5.15 4.61 2.74
N GLN A 50 4.84 3.48 3.39
CA GLN A 50 4.00 2.45 2.79
C GLN A 50 2.57 2.96 2.54
N ARG A 51 1.99 3.70 3.49
CA ARG A 51 0.70 4.38 3.33
C ARG A 51 0.75 5.35 2.14
N THR A 52 1.78 6.15 2.04
CA THR A 52 1.99 7.10 0.94
C THR A 52 2.05 6.40 -0.41
N ALA A 53 2.77 5.27 -0.52
CA ALA A 53 2.85 4.51 -1.75
C ALA A 53 1.48 4.02 -2.25
N LEU A 54 0.58 3.60 -1.35
CA LEU A 54 -0.79 3.21 -1.70
C LEU A 54 -1.62 4.38 -2.22
N LEU A 55 -1.48 5.56 -1.60
CA LEU A 55 -2.17 6.77 -2.04
C LEU A 55 -1.67 7.25 -3.40
N VAL A 56 -0.35 7.22 -3.64
CA VAL A 56 0.24 7.53 -4.95
C VAL A 56 -0.24 6.55 -6.00
N GLU A 57 -0.27 5.25 -5.70
CA GLU A 57 -0.80 4.24 -6.62
C GLU A 57 -2.25 4.50 -7.01
N ARG A 58 -3.13 4.80 -6.04
CA ARG A 58 -4.51 5.23 -6.31
C ARG A 58 -4.54 6.43 -7.25
N CYS A 59 -3.68 7.43 -7.04
CA CYS A 59 -3.61 8.61 -7.90
C CYS A 59 -3.23 8.24 -9.33
N LEU A 60 -2.30 7.30 -9.52
CA LEU A 60 -1.91 6.83 -10.86
C LEU A 60 -3.07 6.13 -11.59
N TYR A 61 -3.90 5.36 -10.89
CA TYR A 61 -5.03 4.65 -11.50
C TYR A 61 -6.28 5.50 -11.69
N THR A 62 -6.47 6.55 -10.90
CA THR A 62 -7.71 7.35 -10.87
C THR A 62 -7.53 8.80 -11.29
N GLU A 63 -6.28 9.24 -11.47
CA GLU A 63 -5.86 10.61 -11.74
C GLU A 63 -6.32 11.64 -10.68
N GLN A 64 -6.70 11.16 -9.49
CA GLN A 64 -7.31 11.96 -8.42
C GLN A 64 -6.63 11.70 -7.08
N GLY A 65 -6.75 12.67 -6.16
CA GLY A 65 -6.27 12.51 -4.78
C GLY A 65 -4.80 12.91 -4.53
N TRP A 66 -4.15 13.55 -5.50
CA TRP A 66 -2.73 13.94 -5.40
C TRP A 66 -2.39 14.79 -4.17
N ALA A 67 -3.28 15.69 -3.76
CA ALA A 67 -3.07 16.51 -2.56
C ALA A 67 -2.96 15.68 -1.27
N GLU A 68 -3.77 14.63 -1.14
CA GLU A 68 -3.74 13.71 0.00
C GLU A 68 -2.44 12.88 0.01
N ALA A 69 -2.02 12.41 -1.16
CA ALA A 69 -0.78 11.65 -1.31
C ALA A 69 0.46 12.50 -1.00
N GLU A 70 0.48 13.76 -1.44
CA GLU A 70 1.58 14.69 -1.15
C GLU A 70 1.65 15.06 0.33
N ASP A 71 0.50 15.32 0.97
CA ASP A 71 0.45 15.62 2.41
C ASP A 71 0.93 14.43 3.25
N ALA A 72 0.50 13.22 2.90
CA ALA A 72 0.99 11.99 3.53
C ALA A 72 2.51 11.83 3.37
N LEU A 73 3.08 12.15 2.20
CA LEU A 73 4.53 12.09 1.99
C LEU A 73 5.29 13.14 2.81
N ARG A 74 4.75 14.36 2.93
CA ARG A 74 5.39 15.46 3.66
C ARG A 74 5.37 15.22 5.18
N THR A 75 4.39 14.47 5.66
CA THR A 75 4.19 14.17 7.09
C THR A 75 4.75 12.82 7.54
N ALA A 76 5.23 12.00 6.59
CA ALA A 76 5.91 10.73 6.83
C ALA A 76 7.32 10.91 7.40
#